data_AF-A0A8S9DSM5-F1
#
_entry.id   AF-A0A8S9DSM5-F1
#
_cell.length_a   1.000
_cell.length_b   1.000
_cell.length_c   1.000
_cell.angle_alpha   90.00
_cell.angle_beta   90.00
_cell.angle_gamma   90.00
#
_symmetry.space_group_name_H-M   'P 1'
#
loop_
_entity.id
_entity.type
_entity.pdbx_description
1 polymer ?
#
loop_
_entity_poly.entity_id
_entity_poly.type
_entity_poly.pdbx_seq_one_letter_code
_entity_poly.pdbx_strand_id
1 'polypeptide(L)'
;MLFASLAVSAVDAAPHSDHQHPPEGQANDARVTRADAGVAWAEVDAGLKAQFTAAFRAAKNTRPVFEKYLDKLSVRAMLDFLEIEDPRCHGDAHELGKALYASNRDLGKSLMLCGDGCTNACMHGVVGEAFGGRDYEAVVSEMSAFCTEGEIARLHKPGNCAHGMGHALMLLTRHDLGRSIEGCERFTAPGMDYYCATGVFMEYRDELDNQRAAGKTVQRDSQLYPCDTYTRYPAACYRYLMSTISAERDLDGSQLIDLCLALADRQRLGCFHGLGAVYSRDVADNPALLAPLCLLGGPQDQIMCIEGVIEKLADFDEQRAITVCNTLDGENRQICLVGARDKMYPLDKATMHLYR
;
A
#
# COMPACT_ATOMS: atom_id res chain seq x y z
N MET A 1 -77.00 6.12 -36.83
CA MET A 1 -76.66 7.55 -36.99
C MET A 1 -76.64 8.17 -35.60
N LEU A 2 -75.61 8.85 -35.13
CA LEU A 2 -74.21 8.94 -35.52
C LEU A 2 -73.54 9.56 -34.26
N PHE A 3 -72.56 8.89 -33.68
CA PHE A 3 -71.68 9.48 -32.67
C PHE A 3 -70.76 10.51 -33.36
N ALA A 4 -70.65 11.72 -32.81
CA ALA A 4 -69.61 12.69 -33.13
C ALA A 4 -69.28 13.44 -31.82
N SER A 5 -68.21 13.09 -31.10
CA SER A 5 -66.80 13.43 -31.34
C SER A 5 -66.59 14.93 -31.53
N LEU A 6 -66.24 15.60 -30.44
CA LEU A 6 -65.51 16.87 -30.47
C LEU A 6 -64.11 16.62 -29.91
N ALA A 7 -63.15 16.82 -30.81
CA ALA A 7 -61.72 16.66 -30.61
C ALA A 7 -61.18 17.77 -29.70
N VAL A 8 -60.34 17.38 -28.75
CA VAL A 8 -59.40 18.28 -28.09
C VAL A 8 -58.09 18.18 -28.86
N SER A 9 -57.66 19.31 -29.42
CA SER A 9 -56.42 19.44 -30.17
C SER A 9 -55.21 19.22 -29.28
N ALA A 10 -54.25 18.49 -29.85
CA ALA A 10 -52.93 18.23 -29.33
C ALA A 10 -52.19 19.54 -28.98
N VAL A 11 -51.62 19.58 -27.77
CA VAL A 11 -50.50 20.45 -27.44
C VAL A 11 -49.27 19.56 -27.47
N ASP A 12 -48.30 19.97 -28.29
CA ASP A 12 -47.08 19.26 -28.62
C ASP A 12 -46.33 18.75 -27.38
N ALA A 13 -46.11 17.44 -27.34
CA ALA A 13 -45.12 16.80 -26.50
C ALA A 13 -43.73 17.13 -27.07
N ALA A 14 -43.06 18.11 -26.47
CA ALA A 14 -41.63 18.32 -26.68
C ALA A 14 -40.86 17.13 -26.07
N PRO A 15 -39.83 16.60 -26.75
CA PRO A 15 -39.13 15.40 -26.34
C PRO A 15 -38.39 15.63 -25.02
N HIS A 16 -38.53 14.67 -24.11
CA HIS A 16 -37.70 14.52 -22.92
C HIS A 16 -36.22 14.63 -23.31
N SER A 17 -35.58 15.71 -22.88
CA SER A 17 -34.14 15.82 -22.91
C SER A 17 -33.57 14.80 -21.93
N ASP A 18 -32.94 13.75 -22.46
CA ASP A 18 -32.01 12.90 -21.75
C ASP A 18 -31.05 13.79 -20.96
N HIS A 19 -31.20 13.79 -19.63
CA HIS A 19 -30.12 14.21 -18.74
C HIS A 19 -29.04 13.14 -18.79
N GLN A 20 -28.21 13.22 -19.83
CA GLN A 20 -26.95 12.51 -19.93
C GLN A 20 -26.16 12.81 -18.66
N HIS A 21 -25.99 11.79 -17.82
CA HIS A 21 -24.96 11.79 -16.80
C HIS A 21 -23.62 12.04 -17.49
N PRO A 22 -22.75 12.91 -16.94
CA PRO A 22 -21.38 12.97 -17.41
C PRO A 22 -20.77 11.57 -17.25
N PRO A 23 -20.03 11.05 -18.24
CA PRO A 23 -19.39 9.76 -18.10
C PRO A 23 -18.47 9.80 -16.88
N GLU A 24 -18.71 8.87 -15.96
CA GLU A 24 -17.90 8.63 -14.77
C GLU A 24 -16.43 8.46 -15.17
N GLY A 25 -15.60 9.28 -14.54
CA GLY A 25 -14.22 8.97 -14.17
C GLY A 25 -13.40 8.18 -15.18
N GLN A 26 -12.95 8.85 -16.25
CA GLN A 26 -11.58 8.60 -16.70
C GLN A 26 -10.67 9.11 -15.58
N ALA A 27 -10.40 8.26 -14.58
CA ALA A 27 -9.21 8.40 -13.80
C ALA A 27 -8.06 8.45 -14.82
N ASN A 28 -7.41 9.60 -14.92
CA ASN A 28 -6.17 9.72 -15.68
C ASN A 28 -5.22 8.67 -15.10
N ASP A 29 -5.10 7.51 -15.77
CA ASP A 29 -3.94 6.62 -15.66
C ASP A 29 -2.75 7.31 -16.33
N ALA A 30 -2.50 8.55 -15.92
CA ALA A 30 -1.27 9.26 -16.19
C ALA A 30 -0.22 8.61 -15.28
N ARG A 31 0.15 7.36 -15.61
CA ARG A 31 1.48 6.87 -15.29
C ARG A 31 2.41 7.98 -15.73
N VAL A 32 3.05 8.65 -14.79
CA VAL A 32 4.17 9.50 -15.17
C VAL A 32 5.19 8.54 -15.74
N THR A 33 5.26 8.57 -17.06
CA THR A 33 6.13 7.68 -17.80
C THR A 33 7.51 7.97 -17.29
N ARG A 34 8.12 6.95 -16.68
CA ARG A 34 9.51 6.94 -16.22
C ARG A 34 10.51 7.37 -17.32
N ALA A 35 10.04 7.52 -18.56
CA ALA A 35 10.71 8.04 -19.75
C ALA A 35 11.46 9.38 -19.55
N ASP A 36 10.98 10.28 -18.68
CA ASP A 36 11.61 11.59 -18.49
C ASP A 36 12.60 11.66 -17.30
N ALA A 37 12.83 10.53 -16.59
CA ALA A 37 13.68 10.46 -15.40
C ALA A 37 15.16 10.12 -15.71
N GLY A 38 15.60 10.33 -16.95
CA GLY A 38 16.98 10.12 -17.40
C GLY A 38 17.24 8.77 -18.07
N VAL A 39 18.52 8.44 -18.26
CA VAL A 39 19.00 7.25 -19.00
C VAL A 39 18.41 5.96 -18.43
N ALA A 40 17.94 5.03 -19.27
CA ALA A 40 17.41 3.75 -18.82
C ALA A 40 18.52 2.77 -18.42
N TRP A 41 18.25 1.77 -17.57
CA TRP A 41 19.28 0.78 -17.21
C TRP A 41 19.88 0.10 -18.45
N ALA A 42 19.07 -0.21 -19.46
CA ALA A 42 19.53 -0.81 -20.70
C ALA A 42 20.67 -0.02 -21.39
N GLU A 43 20.69 1.30 -21.24
CA GLU A 43 21.59 2.24 -21.91
C GLU A 43 22.85 2.58 -21.10
N VAL A 44 22.92 2.18 -19.83
CA VAL A 44 24.09 2.43 -18.97
C VAL A 44 25.31 1.64 -19.47
N ASP A 45 26.49 2.28 -19.43
CA ASP A 45 27.80 1.68 -19.74
C ASP A 45 28.02 0.35 -19.01
N ALA A 46 28.56 -0.65 -19.71
CA ALA A 46 28.74 -1.99 -19.17
C ALA A 46 29.68 -2.04 -17.96
N GLY A 47 30.73 -1.21 -17.94
CA GLY A 47 31.65 -1.11 -16.82
C GLY A 47 30.98 -0.53 -15.58
N LEU A 48 30.18 0.53 -15.75
CA LEU A 48 29.41 1.12 -14.66
C LEU A 48 28.33 0.17 -14.13
N LYS A 49 27.64 -0.56 -15.02
CA LYS A 49 26.68 -1.61 -14.63
C LYS A 49 27.34 -2.64 -13.72
N ALA A 50 28.48 -3.20 -14.15
CA ALA A 50 29.19 -4.22 -13.39
C ALA A 50 29.61 -3.71 -11.99
N GLN A 51 30.10 -2.47 -11.89
CA GLN A 51 30.49 -1.87 -10.62
C GLN A 51 29.30 -1.65 -9.68
N PHE A 52 28.18 -1.14 -10.20
CA PHE A 52 26.97 -0.92 -9.41
C PHE A 52 26.36 -2.24 -8.93
N THR A 53 26.17 -3.21 -9.83
CA THR A 53 25.62 -4.52 -9.48
C THR A 53 26.48 -5.25 -8.43
N ALA A 54 27.80 -5.22 -8.57
CA ALA A 54 28.69 -5.83 -7.58
C ALA A 54 28.61 -5.13 -6.22
N ALA A 55 28.57 -3.80 -6.20
CA ALA A 55 28.44 -3.03 -4.96
C ALA A 55 27.09 -3.29 -4.28
N PHE A 56 26.00 -3.30 -5.05
CA PHE A 56 24.65 -3.55 -4.57
C PHE A 56 24.53 -4.96 -3.96
N ARG A 57 24.94 -6.01 -4.68
CA ARG A 57 24.84 -7.40 -4.21
C ARG A 57 25.72 -7.70 -2.99
N ALA A 58 26.80 -6.95 -2.79
CA ALA A 58 27.68 -7.10 -1.63
C ALA A 58 27.19 -6.33 -0.39
N ALA A 59 26.22 -5.44 -0.55
CA ALA A 59 25.80 -4.53 0.51
C ALA A 59 24.83 -5.21 1.48
N LYS A 60 25.02 -4.95 2.78
CA LYS A 60 24.03 -5.27 3.82
C LYS A 60 22.98 -4.16 3.98
N ASN A 61 23.36 -2.93 3.65
CA ASN A 61 22.51 -1.75 3.58
C ASN A 61 22.78 -1.09 2.24
N THR A 62 21.73 -0.93 1.43
CA THR A 62 21.83 -0.46 0.04
C THR A 62 21.88 1.08 -0.07
N ARG A 63 21.49 1.84 0.97
CA ARG A 63 21.54 3.31 0.96
C ARG A 63 22.93 3.90 0.63
N PRO A 64 24.04 3.48 1.27
CA PRO A 64 25.37 4.01 0.93
C PRO A 64 25.79 3.67 -0.51
N VAL A 65 25.25 2.58 -1.09
CA VAL A 65 25.47 2.27 -2.50
C VAL A 65 24.76 3.30 -3.35
N PHE A 66 23.48 3.56 -3.12
CA PHE A 66 22.75 4.58 -3.89
C PHE A 66 23.42 5.96 -3.76
N GLU A 67 23.76 6.41 -2.55
CA GLU A 67 24.46 7.68 -2.31
C GLU A 67 25.75 7.82 -3.14
N LYS A 68 26.51 6.73 -3.30
CA LYS A 68 27.75 6.70 -4.08
C LYS A 68 27.55 6.79 -5.61
N TYR A 69 26.37 6.41 -6.11
CA TYR A 69 26.11 6.28 -7.54
C TYR A 69 25.05 7.25 -8.08
N LEU A 70 24.39 8.05 -7.24
CA LEU A 70 23.37 9.03 -7.65
C LEU A 70 23.92 10.12 -8.60
N ASP A 71 25.23 10.36 -8.61
CA ASP A 71 25.90 11.26 -9.54
C ASP A 71 26.26 10.61 -10.90
N LYS A 72 26.18 9.28 -10.98
CA LYS A 72 26.62 8.48 -12.15
C LYS A 72 25.48 7.74 -12.84
N LEU A 73 24.42 7.42 -12.09
CA LEU A 73 23.25 6.71 -12.57
C LEU A 73 22.02 7.58 -12.34
N SER A 74 21.13 7.60 -13.32
CA SER A 74 19.80 8.17 -13.14
C SER A 74 19.00 7.34 -12.14
N VAL A 75 18.05 7.99 -11.46
CA VAL A 75 17.07 7.29 -10.59
C VAL A 75 16.30 6.25 -11.41
N ARG A 76 15.98 6.58 -12.68
CA ARG A 76 15.40 5.65 -13.66
C ARG A 76 16.20 4.36 -13.79
N ALA A 77 17.50 4.46 -14.03
CA ALA A 77 18.37 3.30 -14.21
C ALA A 77 18.48 2.46 -12.93
N MET A 78 18.52 3.10 -11.76
CA MET A 78 18.54 2.38 -10.49
C MET A 78 17.23 1.61 -10.25
N LEU A 79 16.07 2.23 -10.51
CA LEU A 79 14.76 1.56 -10.38
C LEU A 79 14.59 0.43 -11.40
N ASP A 80 15.02 0.62 -12.65
CA ASP A 80 15.00 -0.44 -13.67
C ASP A 80 15.86 -1.63 -13.24
N PHE A 81 17.07 -1.38 -12.72
CA PHE A 81 17.93 -2.43 -12.18
C PHE A 81 17.23 -3.18 -11.06
N LEU A 82 16.63 -2.47 -10.10
CA LEU A 82 15.94 -3.07 -8.97
C LEU A 82 14.81 -3.99 -9.41
N GLU A 83 13.95 -3.55 -10.34
CA GLU A 83 12.83 -4.35 -10.86
C GLU A 83 13.30 -5.57 -11.66
N ILE A 84 14.43 -5.46 -12.38
CA ILE A 84 15.05 -6.59 -13.11
C ILE A 84 15.66 -7.60 -12.15
N GLU A 85 16.34 -7.15 -11.09
CA GLU A 85 17.01 -8.02 -10.13
C GLU A 85 15.99 -8.75 -9.25
N ASP A 86 14.99 -8.03 -8.73
CA ASP A 86 13.87 -8.58 -7.99
C ASP A 86 12.63 -7.69 -8.16
N PRO A 87 11.55 -8.14 -8.82
CA PRO A 87 10.29 -7.40 -8.92
C PRO A 87 9.68 -7.01 -7.56
N ARG A 88 10.17 -7.59 -6.45
CA ARG A 88 9.79 -7.29 -5.06
C ARG A 88 10.72 -6.27 -4.38
N CYS A 89 11.41 -5.45 -5.16
CA CYS A 89 12.39 -4.42 -4.75
C CYS A 89 11.88 -3.31 -3.79
N HIS A 90 10.78 -3.51 -3.06
CA HIS A 90 10.14 -2.50 -2.23
C HIS A 90 11.09 -1.92 -1.16
N GLY A 91 11.80 -2.78 -0.42
CA GLY A 91 12.73 -2.33 0.62
C GLY A 91 13.91 -1.52 0.06
N ASP A 92 14.55 -2.01 -1.00
CA ASP A 92 15.69 -1.30 -1.61
C ASP A 92 15.29 0.04 -2.24
N ALA A 93 14.08 0.11 -2.81
CA ALA A 93 13.59 1.36 -3.36
C ALA A 93 13.28 2.40 -2.27
N HIS A 94 12.89 2.02 -1.04
CA HIS A 94 12.83 2.98 0.08
C HIS A 94 14.20 3.63 0.32
N GLU A 95 15.27 2.83 0.38
CA GLU A 95 16.62 3.34 0.61
C GLU A 95 17.12 4.23 -0.54
N LEU A 96 16.74 3.94 -1.78
CA LEU A 96 17.00 4.83 -2.93
C LEU A 96 16.29 6.19 -2.75
N GLY A 97 15.01 6.19 -2.36
CA GLY A 97 14.25 7.41 -2.11
C GLY A 97 14.87 8.29 -1.02
N LYS A 98 15.29 7.66 0.09
CA LYS A 98 15.99 8.34 1.20
C LYS A 98 17.30 8.97 0.72
N ALA A 99 18.13 8.21 0.00
CA ALA A 99 19.38 8.71 -0.56
C ALA A 99 19.15 9.88 -1.53
N LEU A 100 18.15 9.76 -2.40
CA LEU A 100 17.82 10.77 -3.40
C LEU A 100 17.44 12.10 -2.73
N TYR A 101 16.48 12.09 -1.81
CA TYR A 101 16.07 13.32 -1.14
C TYR A 101 17.20 13.91 -0.29
N ALA A 102 17.98 13.06 0.41
CA ALA A 102 19.14 13.52 1.18
C ALA A 102 20.16 14.27 0.31
N SER A 103 20.33 13.86 -0.95
CA SER A 103 21.28 14.47 -1.89
C SER A 103 20.85 15.83 -2.44
N ASN A 104 19.56 16.04 -2.69
CA ASN A 104 19.08 17.21 -3.44
C ASN A 104 18.17 18.15 -2.63
N ARG A 105 17.55 17.67 -1.54
CA ARG A 105 16.60 18.40 -0.67
C ARG A 105 15.42 19.04 -1.40
N ASP A 106 15.11 18.56 -2.59
CA ASP A 106 14.01 18.97 -3.45
C ASP A 106 12.96 17.86 -3.50
N LEU A 107 11.86 18.07 -2.77
CA LEU A 107 10.78 17.11 -2.64
C LEU A 107 10.09 16.86 -3.98
N GLY A 108 9.70 17.91 -4.69
CA GLY A 108 8.99 17.78 -5.97
C GLY A 108 9.83 17.04 -7.02
N LYS A 109 11.11 17.40 -7.14
CA LYS A 109 12.04 16.71 -8.04
C LYS A 109 12.22 15.24 -7.66
N SER A 110 12.39 14.94 -6.38
CA SER A 110 12.61 13.57 -5.91
C SER A 110 11.39 12.67 -6.17
N LEU A 111 10.18 13.18 -5.92
CA LEU A 111 8.93 12.47 -6.19
C LEU A 111 8.74 12.18 -7.68
N MET A 112 8.98 13.18 -8.53
CA MET A 112 8.92 13.02 -9.98
C MET A 112 9.92 11.98 -10.50
N LEU A 113 11.16 11.98 -9.97
CA LEU A 113 12.19 11.02 -10.38
C LEU A 113 11.89 9.59 -9.90
N CYS A 114 11.26 9.44 -8.73
CA CYS A 114 10.84 8.15 -8.22
C CYS A 114 9.70 7.52 -9.04
N GLY A 115 8.67 8.32 -9.37
CA GLY A 115 7.45 7.80 -9.97
C GLY A 115 6.86 6.63 -9.17
N ASP A 116 6.28 5.66 -9.86
CA ASP A 116 5.63 4.48 -9.28
C ASP A 116 6.56 3.26 -9.08
N GLY A 117 7.86 3.42 -9.33
CA GLY A 117 8.84 2.32 -9.35
C GLY A 117 8.86 1.48 -8.06
N CYS A 118 9.01 0.16 -8.21
CA CYS A 118 9.00 -0.80 -7.10
C CYS A 118 7.75 -0.67 -6.20
N THR A 119 6.56 -0.48 -6.78
CA THR A 119 5.28 -0.27 -6.08
C THR A 119 5.28 1.00 -5.20
N ASN A 120 5.78 2.12 -5.75
CA ASN A 120 5.89 3.46 -5.12
C ASN A 120 6.86 3.55 -3.93
N ALA A 121 7.66 2.51 -3.69
CA ALA A 121 8.62 2.44 -2.60
C ALA A 121 9.61 3.61 -2.56
N CYS A 122 10.10 4.07 -3.72
CA CYS A 122 11.00 5.22 -3.79
C CYS A 122 10.34 6.50 -3.26
N MET A 123 9.07 6.72 -3.58
CA MET A 123 8.31 7.85 -3.03
C MET A 123 8.19 7.76 -1.51
N HIS A 124 7.95 6.58 -0.93
CA HIS A 124 7.88 6.42 0.53
C HIS A 124 9.19 6.82 1.21
N GLY A 125 10.32 6.39 0.64
CA GLY A 125 11.65 6.78 1.13
C GLY A 125 11.89 8.30 1.09
N VAL A 126 11.46 8.96 0.01
CA VAL A 126 11.52 10.43 -0.12
C VAL A 126 10.67 11.12 0.94
N VAL A 127 9.42 10.68 1.13
CA VAL A 127 8.50 11.25 2.14
C VAL A 127 9.05 11.03 3.55
N GLY A 128 9.50 9.82 3.88
CA GLY A 128 10.11 9.51 5.17
C GLY A 128 11.30 10.42 5.48
N GLU A 129 12.25 10.55 4.54
CA GLU A 129 13.44 11.39 4.73
C GLU A 129 13.12 12.90 4.77
N ALA A 130 12.09 13.36 4.04
CA ALA A 130 11.71 14.77 3.98
C ALA A 130 10.99 15.27 5.23
N PHE A 131 10.14 14.42 5.82
CA PHE A 131 9.28 14.82 6.93
C PHE A 131 9.75 14.26 8.28
N GLY A 132 10.49 13.13 8.31
CA GLY A 132 10.89 12.44 9.54
C GLY A 132 11.79 13.23 10.50
N GLY A 133 12.38 14.35 10.06
CA GLY A 133 13.18 15.24 10.90
C GLY A 133 12.50 16.57 11.28
N ARG A 134 11.24 16.76 10.91
CA ARG A 134 10.51 18.03 11.08
C ARG A 134 9.78 18.12 12.41
N ASP A 135 9.19 19.29 12.68
CA ASP A 135 8.33 19.49 13.85
C ASP A 135 7.01 18.70 13.73
N TYR A 136 6.60 18.03 14.81
CA TYR A 136 5.42 17.16 14.83
C TYR A 136 4.14 17.90 14.43
N GLU A 137 3.86 19.04 15.07
CA GLU A 137 2.61 19.78 14.87
C GLU A 137 2.56 20.39 13.47
N ALA A 138 3.70 20.86 12.95
CA ALA A 138 3.80 21.32 11.57
C ALA A 138 3.41 20.20 10.59
N VAL A 139 3.99 19.00 10.73
CA VAL A 139 3.73 17.87 9.82
C VAL A 139 2.28 17.40 9.88
N VAL A 140 1.73 17.16 11.07
CA VAL A 140 0.34 16.66 11.17
C VAL A 140 -0.70 17.70 10.69
N SER A 141 -0.35 18.99 10.71
CA SER A 141 -1.22 20.06 10.20
C SER A 141 -1.26 20.16 8.67
N GLU A 142 -0.18 19.78 7.99
CA GLU A 142 -0.04 19.94 6.53
C GLU A 142 -0.19 18.62 5.75
N MET A 143 -0.03 17.46 6.40
CA MET A 143 0.06 16.16 5.72
C MET A 143 -1.17 15.81 4.88
N SER A 144 -2.37 16.24 5.30
CA SER A 144 -3.58 15.99 4.52
C SER A 144 -3.54 16.75 3.21
N ALA A 145 -3.27 18.06 3.25
CA ALA A 145 -3.16 18.89 2.06
C ALA A 145 -2.01 18.41 1.16
N PHE A 146 -0.86 18.04 1.76
CA PHE A 146 0.23 17.43 1.03
C PHE A 146 -0.27 16.25 0.20
N CYS A 147 -0.91 15.25 0.80
CA CYS A 147 -1.33 14.05 0.08
C CYS A 147 -2.53 14.22 -0.87
N THR A 148 -3.26 15.33 -0.82
CA THR A 148 -4.46 15.56 -1.65
C THR A 148 -4.29 16.67 -2.69
N GLU A 149 -3.18 17.38 -2.69
CA GLU A 149 -2.93 18.52 -3.57
C GLU A 149 -1.60 18.43 -4.33
N GLY A 150 -1.46 19.26 -5.35
CA GLY A 150 -0.21 19.42 -6.10
C GLY A 150 0.25 18.16 -6.84
N GLU A 151 1.56 18.09 -7.09
CA GLU A 151 2.16 17.02 -7.89
C GLU A 151 2.05 15.64 -7.23
N ILE A 152 2.18 15.54 -5.91
CA ILE A 152 2.08 14.24 -5.22
C ILE A 152 0.68 13.61 -5.42
N ALA A 153 -0.40 14.39 -5.35
CA ALA A 153 -1.75 13.92 -5.60
C ALA A 153 -2.01 13.58 -7.07
N ARG A 154 -1.26 14.21 -7.99
CA ARG A 154 -1.29 13.89 -9.43
C ARG A 154 -0.55 12.57 -9.72
N LEU A 155 0.52 12.30 -8.99
CA LEU A 155 1.42 11.18 -9.22
C LEU A 155 1.01 9.90 -8.47
N HIS A 156 0.38 10.04 -7.31
CA HIS A 156 0.14 8.94 -6.39
C HIS A 156 -1.27 8.98 -5.80
N LYS A 157 -1.84 7.80 -5.52
CA LYS A 157 -3.08 7.69 -4.76
C LYS A 157 -2.90 8.34 -3.37
N PRO A 158 -3.88 9.13 -2.87
CA PRO A 158 -3.76 9.75 -1.55
C PRO A 158 -3.52 8.77 -0.41
N GLY A 159 -4.13 7.57 -0.46
CA GLY A 159 -3.85 6.52 0.52
C GLY A 159 -2.40 6.05 0.50
N ASN A 160 -1.75 6.04 -0.66
CA ASN A 160 -0.36 5.65 -0.82
C ASN A 160 0.59 6.72 -0.25
N CYS A 161 0.26 7.99 -0.50
CA CYS A 161 0.94 9.10 0.17
C CYS A 161 0.76 9.05 1.68
N ALA A 162 -0.45 8.77 2.18
CA ALA A 162 -0.72 8.64 3.61
C ALA A 162 0.12 7.54 4.25
N HIS A 163 0.29 6.39 3.58
CA HIS A 163 1.22 5.35 3.99
C HIS A 163 2.66 5.87 4.12
N GLY A 164 3.16 6.61 3.14
CA GLY A 164 4.45 7.32 3.23
C GLY A 164 4.55 8.25 4.44
N MET A 165 3.47 8.97 4.77
CA MET A 165 3.41 9.82 5.97
C MET A 165 3.47 9.00 7.27
N GLY A 166 2.98 7.76 7.27
CA GLY A 166 3.12 6.84 8.39
C GLY A 166 4.59 6.53 8.73
N HIS A 167 5.43 6.30 7.71
CA HIS A 167 6.88 6.18 7.90
C HIS A 167 7.48 7.46 8.48
N ALA A 168 7.12 8.61 7.93
CA ALA A 168 7.60 9.89 8.42
C ALA A 168 7.22 10.14 9.89
N LEU A 169 5.99 9.81 10.31
CA LEU A 169 5.55 9.96 11.70
C LEU A 169 6.35 9.07 12.65
N MET A 170 6.64 7.83 12.26
CA MET A 170 7.49 6.94 13.06
C MET A 170 8.91 7.50 13.22
N LEU A 171 9.53 8.03 12.16
CA LEU A 171 10.84 8.67 12.25
C LEU A 171 10.79 9.94 13.13
N LEU A 172 9.79 10.79 12.91
CA LEU A 172 9.60 12.08 13.59
C LEU A 172 9.38 11.91 15.09
N THR A 173 8.62 10.89 15.47
CA THR A 173 8.32 10.59 16.88
C THR A 173 9.39 9.73 17.56
N ARG A 174 10.48 9.41 16.85
CA ARG A 174 11.56 8.50 17.32
C ARG A 174 11.03 7.10 17.66
N HIS A 175 10.21 6.57 16.77
CA HIS A 175 9.56 5.27 16.83
C HIS A 175 8.59 5.10 18.01
N ASP A 176 7.98 6.20 18.47
CA ASP A 176 6.86 6.15 19.39
C ASP A 176 5.59 5.74 18.62
N LEU A 177 5.23 4.46 18.77
CA LEU A 177 4.11 3.86 18.06
C LEU A 177 2.78 4.55 18.39
N GLY A 178 2.53 4.86 19.66
CA GLY A 178 1.29 5.50 20.09
C GLY A 178 1.14 6.89 19.52
N ARG A 179 2.19 7.72 19.65
CA ARG A 179 2.19 9.08 19.11
C ARG A 179 2.09 9.09 17.58
N SER A 180 2.66 8.11 16.89
CA SER A 180 2.55 7.99 15.43
C SER A 180 1.12 7.66 14.98
N ILE A 181 0.45 6.73 15.68
CA ILE A 181 -0.96 6.41 15.41
C ILE A 181 -1.86 7.62 15.68
N GLU A 182 -1.65 8.35 16.79
CA GLU A 182 -2.35 9.61 17.06
C GLU A 182 -2.16 10.65 15.95
N GLY A 183 -0.95 10.72 15.37
CA GLY A 183 -0.65 11.55 14.22
C GLY A 183 -1.50 11.19 13.00
N CYS A 184 -1.62 9.89 12.69
CA CYS A 184 -2.44 9.41 11.57
C CYS A 184 -3.91 9.80 11.68
N GLU A 185 -4.45 9.93 12.90
CA GLU A 185 -5.84 10.36 13.12
C GLU A 185 -6.12 11.80 12.69
N ARG A 186 -5.07 12.59 12.41
CA ARG A 186 -5.22 13.98 11.93
C ARG A 186 -5.49 14.07 10.43
N PHE A 187 -5.45 12.96 9.68
CA PHE A 187 -5.96 12.95 8.32
C PHE A 187 -7.47 13.18 8.30
N THR A 188 -7.92 14.12 7.48
CA THR A 188 -9.34 14.52 7.43
C THR A 188 -10.17 13.67 6.47
N ALA A 189 -9.55 13.08 5.45
CA ALA A 189 -10.26 12.26 4.48
C ALA A 189 -10.45 10.82 4.99
N PRO A 190 -11.64 10.21 4.82
CA PRO A 190 -11.87 8.81 5.15
C PRO A 190 -10.85 7.87 4.46
N GLY A 191 -10.44 6.82 5.17
CA GLY A 191 -9.45 5.84 4.73
C GLY A 191 -7.98 6.25 4.83
N MET A 192 -7.65 7.56 4.80
CA MET A 192 -6.24 8.00 4.81
C MET A 192 -5.54 7.73 6.13
N ASP A 193 -6.22 7.89 7.27
CA ASP A 193 -5.71 7.54 8.59
C ASP A 193 -5.36 6.04 8.71
N TYR A 194 -6.19 5.16 8.15
CA TYR A 194 -5.92 3.72 8.07
C TYR A 194 -4.66 3.45 7.25
N TYR A 195 -4.54 4.04 6.06
CA TYR A 195 -3.34 3.84 5.25
C TYR A 195 -2.10 4.49 5.89
N CYS A 196 -2.23 5.60 6.60
CA CYS A 196 -1.14 6.11 7.43
C CYS A 196 -0.72 5.09 8.49
N ALA A 197 -1.66 4.48 9.20
CA ALA A 197 -1.36 3.44 10.18
C ALA A 197 -0.66 2.23 9.53
N THR A 198 -0.95 1.89 8.27
CA THR A 198 -0.21 0.83 7.55
C THR A 198 1.28 1.15 7.42
N GLY A 199 1.65 2.40 7.17
CA GLY A 199 3.07 2.83 7.14
C GLY A 199 3.70 2.81 8.52
N VAL A 200 2.96 3.25 9.55
CA VAL A 200 3.41 3.22 10.95
C VAL A 200 3.74 1.78 11.40
N PHE A 201 2.84 0.83 11.13
CA PHE A 201 3.06 -0.58 11.53
C PHE A 201 4.12 -1.28 10.67
N MET A 202 4.30 -0.89 9.40
CA MET A 202 5.41 -1.38 8.59
C MET A 202 6.76 -0.94 9.18
N GLU A 203 6.92 0.36 9.44
CA GLU A 203 8.15 0.89 10.04
C GLU A 203 8.41 0.29 11.42
N TYR A 204 7.36 0.06 12.21
CA TYR A 204 7.47 -0.65 13.48
C TYR A 204 8.01 -2.07 13.30
N ARG A 205 7.46 -2.84 12.36
CA ARG A 205 7.95 -4.19 12.03
C ARG A 205 9.40 -4.18 11.57
N ASP A 206 9.79 -3.21 10.74
CA ASP A 206 11.17 -3.11 10.23
C ASP A 206 12.16 -2.77 11.35
N GLU A 207 11.78 -1.89 12.29
CA GLU A 207 12.60 -1.60 13.47
C GLU A 207 12.79 -2.84 14.34
N LEU A 208 11.75 -3.67 14.52
CA LEU A 208 11.86 -4.92 15.27
C LEU A 208 12.84 -5.90 14.63
N ASP A 209 12.78 -6.04 13.31
CA ASP A 209 13.67 -6.93 12.58
C ASP A 209 15.11 -6.43 12.61
N ASN A 210 15.32 -5.11 12.53
CA ASN A 210 16.63 -4.49 12.72
C ASN A 210 17.19 -4.74 14.12
N GLN A 211 16.36 -4.60 15.17
CA GLN A 211 16.76 -4.89 16.54
C GLN A 211 17.14 -6.36 16.73
N ARG A 212 16.35 -7.29 16.18
CA ARG A 212 16.65 -8.74 16.21
C ARG A 212 17.92 -9.08 15.45
N ALA A 213 18.12 -8.52 14.26
CA ALA A 213 19.34 -8.70 13.48
C ALA A 213 20.59 -8.17 14.20
N ALA A 214 20.42 -7.15 15.05
CA ALA A 214 21.46 -6.65 15.95
C ALA A 214 21.62 -7.47 17.25
N GLY A 215 20.91 -8.59 17.41
CA GLY A 215 20.97 -9.46 18.59
C GLY A 215 20.30 -8.86 19.84
N LYS A 216 19.44 -7.84 19.69
CA LYS A 216 18.72 -7.25 20.81
C LYS A 216 17.49 -8.08 21.14
N THR A 217 17.24 -8.29 22.43
CA THR A 217 15.97 -8.84 22.91
C THR A 217 14.90 -7.76 22.86
N VAL A 218 13.82 -8.00 22.11
CA VAL A 218 12.65 -7.13 22.09
C VAL A 218 11.60 -7.68 23.03
N GLN A 219 11.30 -6.95 24.10
CA GLN A 219 10.23 -7.31 25.02
C GLN A 219 8.87 -6.96 24.41
N ARG A 220 7.88 -7.83 24.66
CA ARG A 220 6.49 -7.64 24.24
C ARG A 220 5.60 -7.65 25.47
N ASP A 221 4.64 -6.73 25.52
CA ASP A 221 3.68 -6.68 26.63
C ASP A 221 2.67 -7.85 26.56
N SER A 222 2.49 -8.44 25.38
CA SER A 222 1.62 -9.60 25.16
C SER A 222 2.04 -10.42 23.93
N GLN A 223 1.38 -11.57 23.72
CA GLN A 223 1.57 -12.42 22.53
C GLN A 223 1.04 -11.81 21.23
N LEU A 224 0.18 -10.79 21.31
CA LEU A 224 -0.42 -10.10 20.16
C LEU A 224 0.04 -8.64 20.05
N TYR A 225 0.96 -8.21 20.91
CA TYR A 225 1.49 -6.87 20.89
C TYR A 225 2.19 -6.59 19.54
N PRO A 226 1.94 -5.45 18.90
CA PRO A 226 1.19 -4.29 19.39
C PRO A 226 -0.31 -4.29 19.07
N CYS A 227 -0.84 -5.29 18.35
CA CYS A 227 -2.17 -5.24 17.75
C CYS A 227 -3.32 -5.31 18.77
N ASP A 228 -3.09 -5.92 19.93
CA ASP A 228 -4.03 -5.95 21.05
C ASP A 228 -3.99 -4.70 21.94
N THR A 229 -2.95 -3.87 21.79
CA THR A 229 -2.78 -2.62 22.53
C THR A 229 -3.25 -1.42 21.70
N TYR A 230 -2.83 -1.34 20.43
CA TYR A 230 -3.18 -0.28 19.50
C TYR A 230 -4.31 -0.73 18.58
N THR A 231 -5.50 -0.86 19.17
CA THR A 231 -6.64 -1.57 18.57
C THR A 231 -7.45 -0.78 17.56
N ARG A 232 -7.09 0.48 17.29
CA ARG A 232 -7.84 1.39 16.41
C ARG A 232 -7.77 1.03 14.92
N TYR A 233 -6.67 0.40 14.49
CA TYR A 233 -6.43 0.00 13.10
C TYR A 233 -5.95 -1.45 13.04
N PRO A 234 -6.78 -2.42 13.45
CA PRO A 234 -6.34 -3.80 13.63
C PRO A 234 -5.94 -4.44 12.28
N ALA A 235 -6.65 -4.14 11.19
CA ALA A 235 -6.29 -4.62 9.86
C ALA A 235 -4.92 -4.10 9.39
N ALA A 236 -4.55 -2.87 9.77
CA ALA A 236 -3.23 -2.31 9.47
C ALA A 236 -2.15 -2.99 10.30
N CYS A 237 -2.40 -3.20 11.60
CA CYS A 237 -1.44 -3.85 12.48
C CYS A 237 -1.17 -5.29 12.05
N TYR A 238 -2.21 -6.12 11.99
CA TYR A 238 -2.05 -7.54 11.66
C TYR A 238 -1.47 -7.74 10.25
N ARG A 239 -1.73 -6.84 9.29
CA ARG A 239 -1.10 -6.91 7.96
C ARG A 239 0.43 -7.01 8.03
N TYR A 240 1.08 -6.25 8.91
CA TYR A 240 2.54 -6.23 9.01
C TYR A 240 3.08 -7.12 10.13
N LEU A 241 2.29 -7.36 11.17
CA LEU A 241 2.75 -8.07 12.36
C LEU A 241 2.37 -9.56 12.35
N MET A 242 1.48 -10.03 11.47
CA MET A 242 1.06 -11.44 11.45
C MET A 242 2.24 -12.40 11.22
N SER A 243 3.16 -12.07 10.31
CA SER A 243 4.37 -12.89 10.08
C SER A 243 5.26 -12.95 11.31
N THR A 244 5.38 -11.83 12.04
CA THR A 244 6.12 -11.76 13.30
C THR A 244 5.45 -12.61 14.37
N ILE A 245 4.14 -12.49 14.53
CA ILE A 245 3.34 -13.26 15.49
C ILE A 245 3.44 -14.77 15.20
N SER A 246 3.34 -15.16 13.92
CA SER A 246 3.49 -16.54 13.48
C SER A 246 4.88 -17.08 13.82
N ALA A 247 5.95 -16.35 13.47
CA ALA A 247 7.32 -16.79 13.70
C ALA A 247 7.69 -16.88 15.18
N GLU A 248 7.30 -15.90 16.01
CA GLU A 248 7.63 -15.89 17.44
C GLU A 248 6.89 -16.95 18.24
N ARG A 249 5.74 -17.41 17.73
CA ARG A 249 4.87 -18.39 18.40
C ARG A 249 4.89 -19.76 17.74
N ASP A 250 5.69 -19.94 16.67
CA ASP A 250 5.78 -21.15 15.87
C ASP A 250 4.40 -21.65 15.40
N LEU A 251 3.59 -20.73 14.86
CA LEU A 251 2.22 -21.01 14.43
C LEU A 251 2.14 -21.27 12.94
N ASP A 252 1.56 -22.41 12.57
CA ASP A 252 1.16 -22.71 11.20
C ASP A 252 -0.16 -22.02 10.80
N GLY A 253 -0.57 -22.19 9.54
CA GLY A 253 -1.77 -21.54 9.01
C GLY A 253 -3.06 -21.94 9.71
N SER A 254 -3.19 -23.20 10.12
CA SER A 254 -4.37 -23.66 10.87
C SER A 254 -4.43 -23.02 12.25
N GLN A 255 -3.28 -22.91 12.91
CA GLN A 255 -3.19 -22.27 14.23
C GLN A 255 -3.41 -20.76 14.15
N LEU A 256 -3.01 -20.10 13.07
CA LEU A 256 -3.34 -18.68 12.81
C LEU A 256 -4.83 -18.47 12.54
N ILE A 257 -5.47 -19.40 11.83
CA ILE A 257 -6.93 -19.39 11.66
C ILE A 257 -7.63 -19.51 13.02
N ASP A 258 -7.24 -20.50 13.83
CA ASP A 258 -7.81 -20.70 15.17
C ASP A 258 -7.59 -19.47 16.07
N LEU A 259 -6.42 -18.84 15.96
CA LEU A 259 -6.13 -17.56 16.61
C LEU A 259 -7.11 -16.47 16.19
N CYS A 260 -7.35 -16.28 14.89
CA CYS A 260 -8.28 -15.27 14.40
C CYS A 260 -9.73 -15.57 14.81
N LEU A 261 -10.16 -16.83 14.77
CA LEU A 261 -11.50 -17.25 15.18
C LEU A 261 -11.78 -17.01 16.67
N ALA A 262 -10.74 -17.04 17.51
CA ALA A 262 -10.83 -16.77 18.95
C ALA A 262 -10.95 -15.27 19.30
N LEU A 263 -10.63 -14.37 18.36
CA LEU A 263 -10.78 -12.93 18.55
C LEU A 263 -12.23 -12.48 18.32
N ALA A 264 -12.56 -11.30 18.83
CA ALA A 264 -13.88 -10.67 18.66
C ALA A 264 -13.80 -9.41 17.80
N ASP A 265 -14.94 -9.02 17.24
CA ASP A 265 -15.18 -7.73 16.58
C ASP A 265 -14.09 -7.34 15.57
N ARG A 266 -13.58 -6.11 15.66
CA ARG A 266 -12.60 -5.55 14.73
C ARG A 266 -11.24 -6.23 14.80
N GLN A 267 -10.87 -6.78 15.96
CA GLN A 267 -9.63 -7.55 16.10
C GLN A 267 -9.68 -8.83 15.26
N ARG A 268 -10.82 -9.52 15.24
CA ARG A 268 -11.04 -10.68 14.38
C ARG A 268 -10.94 -10.33 12.91
N LEU A 269 -11.63 -9.27 12.47
CA LEU A 269 -11.56 -8.80 11.08
C LEU A 269 -10.14 -8.42 10.66
N GLY A 270 -9.43 -7.68 11.52
CA GLY A 270 -8.04 -7.32 11.28
C GLY A 270 -7.11 -8.54 11.22
N CYS A 271 -7.32 -9.52 12.10
CA CYS A 271 -6.57 -10.77 12.09
C CYS A 271 -6.74 -11.53 10.77
N PHE A 272 -7.98 -11.68 10.27
CA PHE A 272 -8.22 -12.30 8.96
C PHE A 272 -7.57 -11.53 7.82
N HIS A 273 -7.57 -10.19 7.85
CA HIS A 273 -6.82 -9.39 6.88
C HIS A 273 -5.31 -9.67 6.94
N GLY A 274 -4.73 -9.76 8.14
CA GLY A 274 -3.33 -10.13 8.32
C GLY A 274 -3.01 -11.56 7.88
N LEU A 275 -3.92 -12.51 8.11
CA LEU A 275 -3.82 -13.88 7.64
C LEU A 275 -3.73 -13.91 6.11
N GLY A 276 -4.60 -13.19 5.42
CA GLY A 276 -4.52 -13.05 3.97
C GLY A 276 -3.20 -12.44 3.51
N ALA A 277 -2.75 -11.38 4.17
CA ALA A 277 -1.51 -10.69 3.82
C ALA A 277 -0.27 -11.59 3.95
N VAL A 278 -0.16 -12.40 5.01
CA VAL A 278 1.01 -13.27 5.22
C VAL A 278 1.08 -14.41 4.20
N TYR A 279 -0.06 -14.93 3.75
CA TYR A 279 -0.15 -16.01 2.74
C TYR A 279 -0.31 -15.52 1.31
N SER A 280 -0.28 -14.20 1.06
CA SER A 280 -0.46 -13.60 -0.27
C SER A 280 0.48 -14.25 -1.31
N ARG A 281 1.72 -14.52 -0.92
CA ARG A 281 2.72 -15.18 -1.77
C ARG A 281 2.39 -16.65 -2.03
N ASP A 282 2.07 -17.42 -1.00
CA ASP A 282 1.74 -18.83 -1.14
C ASP A 282 0.51 -19.02 -2.04
N VAL A 283 -0.47 -18.13 -1.93
CA VAL A 283 -1.64 -18.09 -2.81
C VAL A 283 -1.27 -17.68 -4.24
N ALA A 284 -0.34 -16.75 -4.44
CA ALA A 284 0.14 -16.38 -5.77
C ALA A 284 0.81 -17.57 -6.48
N ASP A 285 1.61 -18.35 -5.74
CA ASP A 285 2.31 -19.53 -6.23
C ASP A 285 1.35 -20.72 -6.43
N ASN A 286 0.37 -20.89 -5.53
CA ASN A 286 -0.66 -21.91 -5.59
C ASN A 286 -2.08 -21.33 -5.35
N PRO A 287 -2.78 -20.87 -6.40
CA PRO A 287 -4.10 -20.24 -6.30
C PRO A 287 -5.19 -21.08 -5.63
N ALA A 288 -5.02 -22.42 -5.59
CA ALA A 288 -5.96 -23.31 -4.92
C ALA A 288 -5.95 -23.16 -3.39
N LEU A 289 -4.95 -22.48 -2.82
CA LEU A 289 -4.87 -22.21 -1.37
C LEU A 289 -5.83 -21.10 -0.91
N LEU A 290 -6.33 -20.24 -1.82
CA LEU A 290 -7.17 -19.11 -1.42
C LEU A 290 -8.44 -19.55 -0.69
N ALA A 291 -9.16 -20.53 -1.25
CA ALA A 291 -10.41 -21.00 -0.69
C ALA A 291 -10.26 -21.65 0.71
N PRO A 292 -9.38 -22.65 0.92
CA PRO A 292 -9.21 -23.28 2.24
C PRO A 292 -8.65 -22.32 3.29
N LEU A 293 -7.94 -21.25 2.88
CA LEU A 293 -7.44 -20.23 3.79
C LEU A 293 -8.53 -19.21 4.18
N CYS A 294 -9.22 -18.66 3.18
CA CYS A 294 -10.05 -17.47 3.37
C CYS A 294 -11.56 -17.75 3.41
N LEU A 295 -12.06 -18.93 3.05
CA LEU A 295 -13.50 -19.26 3.13
C LEU A 295 -13.88 -19.85 4.50
N LEU A 296 -13.31 -19.28 5.56
CA LEU A 296 -13.53 -19.68 6.94
C LEU A 296 -14.19 -18.53 7.71
N GLY A 297 -14.86 -18.85 8.82
CA GLY A 297 -15.59 -17.85 9.61
C GLY A 297 -16.85 -17.32 8.90
N GLY A 298 -17.29 -16.12 9.30
CA GLY A 298 -18.45 -15.45 8.73
C GLY A 298 -18.11 -14.65 7.46
N PRO A 299 -19.10 -14.12 6.72
CA PRO A 299 -18.87 -13.42 5.45
C PRO A 299 -17.83 -12.29 5.53
N GLN A 300 -17.83 -11.50 6.60
CA GLN A 300 -16.86 -10.41 6.77
C GLN A 300 -15.43 -10.91 7.01
N ASP A 301 -15.25 -12.05 7.68
CA ASP A 301 -13.92 -12.67 7.86
C ASP A 301 -13.33 -13.07 6.49
N GLN A 302 -14.18 -13.65 5.65
CA GLN A 302 -13.80 -14.10 4.30
C GLN A 302 -13.40 -12.92 3.42
N ILE A 303 -14.18 -11.84 3.44
CA ILE A 303 -13.89 -10.60 2.73
C ILE A 303 -12.53 -10.05 3.15
N MET A 304 -12.29 -9.89 4.46
CA MET A 304 -11.05 -9.33 4.96
C MET A 304 -9.84 -10.19 4.62
N CYS A 305 -9.96 -11.53 4.69
CA CYS A 305 -8.89 -12.43 4.27
C CYS A 305 -8.59 -12.32 2.77
N ILE A 306 -9.62 -12.35 1.92
CA ILE A 306 -9.47 -12.21 0.47
C ILE A 306 -8.79 -10.89 0.11
N GLU A 307 -9.23 -9.77 0.70
CA GLU A 307 -8.62 -8.47 0.45
C GLU A 307 -7.16 -8.43 0.95
N GLY A 308 -6.89 -9.02 2.11
CA GLY A 308 -5.54 -9.17 2.66
C GLY A 308 -4.58 -9.86 1.68
N VAL A 309 -5.04 -10.93 1.02
CA VAL A 309 -4.28 -11.63 -0.04
C VAL A 309 -4.09 -10.73 -1.26
N ILE A 310 -5.18 -10.17 -1.79
CA ILE A 310 -5.21 -9.70 -3.17
C ILE A 310 -4.63 -8.30 -3.36
N GLU A 311 -4.78 -7.41 -2.36
CA GLU A 311 -4.42 -6.01 -2.52
C GLU A 311 -2.93 -5.82 -2.88
N LYS A 312 -2.05 -6.54 -2.17
CA LYS A 312 -0.61 -6.45 -2.45
C LYS A 312 -0.21 -7.30 -3.64
N LEU A 313 -0.85 -8.44 -3.84
CA LEU A 313 -0.59 -9.28 -5.01
C LEU A 313 -0.84 -8.50 -6.30
N ALA A 314 -1.93 -7.73 -6.36
CA ALA A 314 -2.29 -6.95 -7.54
C ALA A 314 -1.39 -5.72 -7.78
N ASP A 315 -0.74 -5.18 -6.75
CA ASP A 315 0.33 -4.17 -6.93
C ASP A 315 1.54 -4.76 -7.68
N PHE A 316 1.87 -6.03 -7.42
CA PHE A 316 3.02 -6.70 -8.04
C PHE A 316 2.68 -7.34 -9.39
N ASP A 317 1.56 -8.05 -9.47
CA ASP A 317 1.12 -8.80 -10.64
C ASP A 317 -0.41 -8.87 -10.67
N GLU A 318 -1.02 -7.86 -11.29
CA GLU A 318 -2.48 -7.74 -11.46
C GLU A 318 -3.07 -8.94 -12.22
N GLN A 319 -2.36 -9.47 -13.22
CA GLN A 319 -2.87 -10.59 -14.00
C GLN A 319 -2.89 -11.88 -13.16
N ARG A 320 -1.85 -12.11 -12.35
CA ARG A 320 -1.82 -13.20 -11.37
C ARG A 320 -2.92 -13.03 -10.32
N ALA A 321 -3.14 -11.81 -9.83
CA ALA A 321 -4.24 -11.52 -8.91
C ALA A 321 -5.60 -11.91 -9.51
N ILE A 322 -5.87 -11.53 -10.77
CA ILE A 322 -7.11 -11.92 -11.47
C ILE A 322 -7.23 -13.45 -11.60
N THR A 323 -6.14 -14.15 -11.93
CA THR A 323 -6.12 -15.62 -11.98
C THR A 323 -6.46 -16.24 -10.63
N VAL A 324 -5.91 -15.70 -9.54
CA VAL A 324 -6.23 -16.12 -8.17
C VAL A 324 -7.71 -15.89 -7.86
N CYS A 325 -8.27 -14.73 -8.20
CA CYS A 325 -9.69 -14.46 -7.95
C CYS A 325 -10.64 -15.38 -8.72
N ASN A 326 -10.24 -15.89 -9.88
CA ASN A 326 -11.04 -16.82 -10.67
C ASN A 326 -11.15 -18.23 -10.08
N THR A 327 -10.48 -18.53 -8.95
CA THR A 327 -10.67 -19.78 -8.20
C THR A 327 -11.85 -19.72 -7.23
N LEU A 328 -12.40 -18.53 -7.01
CA LEU A 328 -13.58 -18.29 -6.17
C LEU A 328 -14.84 -18.19 -7.03
N ASP A 329 -16.00 -18.24 -6.37
CA ASP A 329 -17.32 -18.05 -6.98
C ASP A 329 -18.13 -16.97 -6.24
N GLY A 330 -19.24 -16.55 -6.85
CA GLY A 330 -20.24 -15.69 -6.22
C GLY A 330 -19.70 -14.33 -5.75
N GLU A 331 -20.15 -13.88 -4.58
CA GLU A 331 -19.78 -12.58 -3.99
C GLU A 331 -18.28 -12.49 -3.68
N ASN A 332 -17.68 -13.56 -3.16
CA ASN A 332 -16.25 -13.62 -2.84
C ASN A 332 -15.38 -13.41 -4.08
N ARG A 333 -15.78 -13.96 -5.24
CA ARG A 333 -15.11 -13.68 -6.52
C ARG A 333 -15.21 -12.21 -6.90
N GLN A 334 -16.38 -11.59 -6.75
CA GLN A 334 -16.57 -10.18 -7.12
C GLN A 334 -15.72 -9.26 -6.24
N ILE A 335 -15.71 -9.50 -4.93
CA ILE A 335 -14.89 -8.75 -3.98
C ILE A 335 -13.40 -8.90 -4.29
N CYS A 336 -12.95 -10.13 -4.57
CA CYS A 336 -11.58 -10.38 -4.97
C CYS A 336 -11.20 -9.58 -6.24
N LEU A 337 -12.05 -9.62 -7.28
CA LEU A 337 -11.79 -8.91 -8.54
C LEU A 337 -11.79 -7.39 -8.38
N VAL A 338 -12.65 -6.84 -7.52
CA VAL A 338 -12.61 -5.42 -7.14
C VAL A 338 -11.28 -5.10 -6.47
N GLY A 339 -10.84 -5.90 -5.50
CA GLY A 339 -9.53 -5.74 -4.86
C GLY A 339 -8.35 -5.84 -5.84
N ALA A 340 -8.42 -6.75 -6.81
CA ALA A 340 -7.39 -6.89 -7.85
C ALA A 340 -7.31 -5.66 -8.77
N ARG A 341 -8.45 -5.10 -9.15
CA ARG A 341 -8.51 -3.88 -9.98
C ARG A 341 -8.06 -2.65 -9.21
N ASP A 342 -8.57 -2.47 -7.99
CA ASP A 342 -8.35 -1.25 -7.21
C ASP A 342 -6.97 -1.24 -6.53
N LYS A 343 -6.34 -2.41 -6.42
CA LYS A 343 -5.02 -2.64 -5.81
C LYS A 343 -4.96 -2.10 -4.38
N MET A 344 -3.74 -1.84 -3.89
CA MET A 344 -3.56 -1.19 -2.60
C MET A 344 -3.90 0.31 -2.69
N TYR A 345 -4.31 0.88 -1.55
CA TYR A 345 -4.55 2.32 -1.32
C TYR A 345 -5.81 3.03 -1.90
N PRO A 346 -6.88 2.38 -2.38
CA PRO A 346 -8.11 3.09 -2.74
C PRO A 346 -8.86 3.57 -1.49
N LEU A 347 -9.36 4.81 -1.52
CA LEU A 347 -10.08 5.41 -0.40
C LEU A 347 -11.58 5.10 -0.40
N ASP A 348 -12.13 4.71 -1.54
CA ASP A 348 -13.56 4.57 -1.85
C ASP A 348 -14.04 3.11 -1.89
N LYS A 349 -13.32 2.21 -1.21
CA LYS A 349 -13.74 0.80 -1.07
C LYS A 349 -15.03 0.69 -0.28
N ALA A 350 -16.00 -0.06 -0.82
CA ALA A 350 -17.23 -0.40 -0.10
C ALA A 350 -16.96 -1.10 1.24
N THR A 351 -15.88 -1.88 1.30
CA THR A 351 -15.40 -2.62 2.48
C THR A 351 -14.57 -1.76 3.44
N MET A 352 -14.28 -0.49 3.16
CA MET A 352 -13.41 0.36 3.99
C MET A 352 -13.89 0.44 5.46
N HIS A 353 -15.20 0.34 5.69
CA HIS A 353 -15.78 0.31 7.03
C HIS A 353 -15.41 -0.95 7.84
N LEU A 354 -14.84 -1.99 7.22
CA LEU A 354 -14.37 -3.24 7.87
C LEU A 354 -12.95 -3.11 8.46
N TYR A 355 -12.16 -2.16 7.97
CA TYR A 355 -10.74 -1.98 8.29
C TYR A 355 -10.47 -1.24 9.61
N ARG A 356 -11.51 -0.62 10.19
CA ARG A 356 -11.45 0.19 11.41
C ARG A 356 -12.20 -0.49 12.56
#